data_AF-A0A2Z6CYF9-F1
#
_entry.id   AF-A0A2Z6CYF9-F1
#
_cell.length_a   1.000
_cell.length_b   1.000
_cell.length_c   1.000
_cell.angle_alpha   90.00
_cell.angle_beta   90.00
_cell.angle_gamma   90.00
#
_symmetry.space_group_name_H-M   'P 1'
#
loop_
_entity.id
_entity.type
_entity.pdbx_description
1 polymer ?
#
loop_
_entity_poly.entity_id
_entity_poly.type
_entity_poly.pdbx_seq_one_letter_code
_entity_poly.pdbx_strand_id
1 'polypeptide(L)'
;MSLAGIKSHSQQLNTKKPTANFCNPINCAFFVGSFIILSTSSIIIISSTISSISSAISSPSTHPTSIPWINNASDCKHSGRNWYDNKCWDAEHSLMF
;
A
#
# COMPACT_ATOMS: atom_id res chain seq x y z
N MET A 1 56.81 42.88 -44.37
CA MET A 1 55.50 42.71 -43.70
C MET A 1 54.77 41.58 -44.39
N SER A 2 54.51 40.47 -43.71
CA SER A 2 53.75 39.34 -44.27
C SER A 2 52.61 39.01 -43.32
N LEU A 3 51.38 39.28 -43.76
CA LEU A 3 50.15 39.00 -43.02
C LEU A 3 49.80 37.52 -43.25
N ALA A 4 50.15 36.68 -42.27
CA ALA A 4 49.70 35.30 -42.24
C ALA A 4 48.18 35.27 -41.99
N GLY A 5 47.43 34.83 -42.99
CA GLY A 5 45.98 34.62 -42.91
C GLY A 5 45.65 33.58 -41.85
N ILE A 6 44.84 33.97 -40.87
CA ILE A 6 44.30 33.09 -39.85
C ILE A 6 43.23 32.22 -40.53
N LYS A 7 43.58 30.97 -40.83
CA LYS A 7 42.61 29.96 -41.26
C LYS A 7 41.78 29.56 -40.04
N SER A 8 40.58 30.12 -39.94
CA SER A 8 39.56 29.70 -38.96
C SER A 8 39.24 28.23 -39.22
N HIS A 9 39.86 27.34 -38.45
CA HIS A 9 39.54 25.93 -38.45
C HIS A 9 38.24 25.80 -37.67
N SER A 10 37.14 25.73 -38.39
CA SER A 10 35.84 25.30 -37.87
C SER A 10 36.05 23.99 -37.11
N GLN A 11 36.05 24.06 -35.78
CA GLN A 11 35.85 22.89 -34.95
C GLN A 11 34.41 22.45 -35.19
N GLN A 12 34.24 21.62 -36.21
CA GLN A 12 33.10 20.73 -36.29
C GLN A 12 33.21 19.82 -35.07
N LEU A 13 32.57 20.23 -33.98
CA LEU A 13 32.26 19.40 -32.83
C LEU A 13 31.37 18.28 -33.35
N ASN A 14 32.02 17.24 -33.89
CA ASN A 14 31.45 15.91 -33.99
C ASN A 14 31.30 15.42 -32.55
N THR A 15 30.30 15.93 -31.85
CA THR A 15 29.77 15.28 -30.65
C THR A 15 29.24 13.95 -31.15
N LYS A 16 30.07 12.91 -31.08
CA LYS A 16 29.56 11.55 -31.06
C LYS A 16 28.53 11.53 -29.94
N LYS A 17 27.26 11.56 -30.31
CA LYS A 17 26.13 11.37 -29.41
C LYS A 17 26.51 10.15 -28.58
N PRO A 18 26.57 10.21 -27.24
CA PRO A 18 26.86 9.03 -26.47
C PRO A 18 25.71 8.08 -26.76
N THR A 19 25.96 7.10 -27.62
CA THR A 19 25.21 5.87 -27.66
C THR A 19 25.46 5.28 -26.29
N ALA A 20 24.59 5.65 -25.34
CA ALA A 20 24.56 4.98 -24.07
C ALA A 20 24.30 3.53 -24.45
N ASN A 21 25.32 2.68 -24.27
CA ASN A 21 25.11 1.25 -24.16
C ASN A 21 24.31 1.06 -22.88
N PHE A 22 23.02 1.38 -22.95
CA PHE A 22 22.20 1.71 -21.79
C PHE A 22 21.87 0.48 -20.96
N CYS A 23 22.29 -0.70 -21.42
CA CYS A 23 22.25 -1.89 -20.62
C CYS A 23 23.11 -2.98 -21.24
N ASN A 24 23.85 -3.72 -20.42
CA ASN A 24 24.24 -5.06 -20.81
C ASN A 24 22.93 -5.86 -21.00
N PRO A 25 22.67 -6.47 -22.18
CA PRO A 25 21.39 -7.13 -22.48
C PRO A 25 21.02 -8.20 -21.44
N ILE A 26 22.01 -8.87 -20.86
CA ILE A 26 21.83 -9.87 -19.80
C ILE A 26 21.31 -9.22 -18.51
N ASN A 27 21.90 -8.09 -18.12
CA ASN A 27 21.51 -7.37 -16.92
C ASN A 27 20.10 -6.80 -17.06
N CYS A 28 19.76 -6.26 -18.23
CA CYS A 28 18.40 -5.77 -18.50
C CYS A 28 17.36 -6.88 -18.49
N ALA A 29 17.65 -8.03 -19.12
CA ALA A 29 16.75 -9.17 -19.08
C ALA A 29 16.51 -9.63 -17.63
N PHE A 30 17.54 -9.62 -16.80
CA PHE A 30 17.44 -9.98 -15.38
C PHE A 30 16.57 -8.98 -14.59
N PHE A 31 16.78 -7.67 -14.76
CA PHE A 31 15.98 -6.64 -14.09
C PHE A 31 14.51 -6.68 -14.51
N VAL A 32 14.24 -6.80 -15.81
CA VAL A 32 12.88 -6.88 -16.34
C VAL A 32 12.18 -8.15 -15.84
N GLY A 33 12.86 -9.30 -15.87
CA GLY A 33 12.31 -10.55 -15.34
C GLY A 33 11.99 -10.45 -13.85
N SER A 34 12.92 -9.89 -13.06
CA SER A 34 12.72 -9.70 -11.62
C SER A 34 11.54 -8.77 -11.32
N PHE A 35 11.37 -7.69 -12.10
CA PHE A 35 10.24 -6.78 -11.97
C PHE A 35 8.90 -7.46 -12.26
N ILE A 36 8.84 -8.27 -13.30
CA ILE A 36 7.62 -9.02 -13.66
C ILE A 36 7.24 -9.99 -12.54
N ILE A 37 8.22 -10.73 -11.99
CA ILE A 37 8.00 -11.70 -10.89
C ILE A 37 7.52 -10.98 -9.62
N LEU A 38 8.18 -9.87 -9.24
CA LEU A 38 7.79 -9.08 -8.07
C LEU A 38 6.39 -8.48 -8.24
N SER A 39 6.05 -8.01 -9.45
CA SER A 39 4.73 -7.45 -9.74
C SER A 39 3.63 -8.51 -9.66
N THR A 40 3.82 -9.67 -10.30
CA THR A 40 2.82 -10.75 -10.26
C THR A 40 2.60 -11.30 -8.86
N SER A 41 3.68 -11.55 -8.11
CA SER A 41 3.57 -12.00 -6.71
C SER A 41 2.84 -10.98 -5.84
N SER A 42 3.16 -9.68 -5.98
CA SER A 42 2.48 -8.61 -5.26
C SER A 42 0.98 -8.56 -5.58
N ILE A 43 0.60 -8.68 -6.85
CA ILE A 43 -0.80 -8.69 -7.29
C ILE A 43 -1.56 -9.88 -6.68
N ILE A 44 -0.95 -11.07 -6.66
CA ILE A 44 -1.58 -12.27 -6.08
C ILE A 44 -1.82 -12.08 -4.57
N ILE A 45 -0.81 -11.60 -3.85
CA ILE A 45 -0.91 -11.35 -2.40
C ILE A 45 -2.02 -10.32 -2.14
N ILE A 46 -1.99 -9.18 -2.82
CA ILE A 46 -3.00 -8.12 -2.65
C ILE A 46 -4.39 -8.63 -2.97
N SER A 47 -4.56 -9.38 -4.06
CA SER A 47 -5.87 -9.94 -4.44
C SER A 47 -6.42 -10.89 -3.37
N SER A 48 -5.55 -11.71 -2.78
CA SER A 48 -5.94 -12.64 -1.72
C SER A 48 -6.30 -11.95 -0.39
N THR A 49 -5.63 -10.83 -0.07
CA THR A 49 -5.86 -10.12 1.20
C THR A 49 -7.01 -9.11 1.10
N ILE A 50 -7.31 -8.58 -0.08
CA ILE A 50 -8.43 -7.65 -0.29
C ILE A 50 -9.76 -8.24 0.17
N SER A 51 -10.05 -9.50 -0.15
CA SER A 51 -11.29 -10.15 0.29
C SER A 51 -11.38 -10.22 1.81
N SER A 52 -10.30 -10.66 2.48
CA SER A 52 -10.23 -10.75 3.94
C SER A 52 -10.36 -9.38 4.61
N ILE A 53 -9.69 -8.36 4.08
CA ILE A 53 -9.76 -6.99 4.58
C ILE A 53 -11.16 -6.41 4.37
N SER A 54 -11.75 -6.61 3.20
CA SER A 54 -13.11 -6.17 2.91
C SER A 54 -14.12 -6.83 3.86
N SER A 55 -13.99 -8.13 4.13
CA SER A 55 -14.85 -8.82 5.10
C SER A 55 -14.67 -8.26 6.52
N ALA A 56 -13.44 -7.98 6.95
CA ALA A 56 -13.17 -7.41 8.27
C ALA A 56 -13.75 -5.98 8.42
N ILE A 57 -13.72 -5.17 7.36
CA ILE A 57 -14.28 -3.81 7.35
C ILE A 57 -15.81 -3.84 7.28
N SER A 58 -16.39 -4.71 6.45
CA SER A 58 -17.84 -4.82 6.29
C SER A 58 -18.55 -5.48 7.46
N SER A 59 -17.82 -6.25 8.28
CA SER A 59 -18.36 -6.92 9.46
C SER A 59 -17.35 -6.80 10.60
N PRO A 60 -17.21 -5.60 11.21
CA PRO A 60 -16.43 -5.47 12.42
C PRO A 60 -17.04 -6.43 13.45
N SER A 61 -16.25 -7.38 13.95
CA SER A 61 -16.70 -8.27 14.99
C SER A 61 -17.02 -7.41 16.22
N THR A 62 -18.31 -7.27 16.52
CA THR A 62 -18.75 -6.66 17.77
C THR A 62 -18.42 -7.64 18.87
N HIS A 63 -17.57 -7.24 19.80
CA HIS A 63 -17.22 -8.04 20.98
C HIS A 63 -17.94 -7.43 22.18
N PRO A 64 -19.21 -7.79 22.41
CA PRO A 64 -19.95 -7.17 23.49
C PRO A 64 -19.31 -7.52 24.83
N THR A 65 -19.19 -6.53 25.71
CA THR A 65 -18.65 -6.71 27.06
C THR A 65 -19.78 -6.65 28.08
N SER A 66 -19.71 -7.47 29.13
CA SER A 66 -20.71 -7.43 30.19
C SER A 66 -20.38 -6.31 31.19
N ILE A 67 -21.35 -5.48 31.54
CA ILE A 67 -21.19 -4.40 32.51
C ILE A 67 -21.47 -4.93 33.93
N PRO A 68 -20.48 -4.95 34.83
CA PRO A 68 -20.63 -5.58 36.14
C PRO A 68 -21.41 -4.75 37.17
N TRP A 69 -21.59 -3.44 36.96
CA TRP A 69 -22.32 -2.56 37.89
C TRP A 69 -23.80 -2.37 37.54
N ILE A 70 -24.27 -2.90 36.40
CA ILE A 70 -25.68 -2.85 36.00
C ILE A 70 -26.29 -4.23 36.17
N ASN A 71 -27.09 -4.37 37.24
CA ASN A 71 -27.63 -5.66 37.69
C ASN A 71 -29.11 -5.80 37.35
N ASN A 72 -29.71 -4.78 36.72
CA ASN A 72 -31.14 -4.68 36.47
C ASN A 72 -31.41 -4.44 34.99
N ALA A 73 -32.39 -5.17 34.46
CA ALA A 73 -32.83 -5.05 33.08
C ALA A 73 -33.40 -3.66 32.75
N SER A 74 -34.05 -2.97 33.71
CA SER A 74 -34.58 -1.63 33.49
C SER A 74 -33.45 -0.63 33.21
N ASP A 75 -32.40 -0.69 34.02
CA ASP A 75 -31.30 0.28 34.00
C ASP A 75 -30.42 0.04 32.76
N CYS A 76 -30.21 -1.23 32.41
CA CYS A 76 -29.53 -1.60 31.17
C CYS A 76 -30.25 -1.04 29.94
N LYS A 77 -31.58 -1.25 29.85
CA LYS A 77 -32.39 -0.75 28.74
C LYS A 77 -32.48 0.78 28.71
N HIS A 78 -32.55 1.42 29.88
CA HIS A 78 -32.54 2.89 29.98
C HIS A 78 -31.23 3.49 29.44
N SER A 79 -30.12 2.77 29.56
CA SER A 79 -28.82 3.17 29.00
C SER A 79 -28.65 2.85 27.51
N GLY A 80 -29.68 2.33 26.82
CA GLY A 80 -29.62 1.98 25.40
C GLY A 80 -28.85 0.69 25.11
N ARG A 81 -28.58 -0.13 26.12
CA ARG A 81 -27.81 -1.38 26.02
C ARG A 81 -28.70 -2.62 25.99
N ASN A 82 -28.12 -3.76 25.62
CA ASN A 82 -28.87 -4.99 25.46
C ASN A 82 -28.80 -5.85 26.74
N TRP A 83 -29.96 -6.30 27.23
CA TRP A 83 -30.04 -7.21 28.38
C TRP A 83 -30.14 -8.66 27.88
N TYR A 84 -29.16 -9.49 28.19
CA TYR A 84 -29.11 -10.90 27.78
C TYR A 84 -28.36 -11.74 28.81
N ASP A 85 -28.84 -12.96 29.08
CA ASP A 85 -28.24 -13.89 30.06
C ASP A 85 -28.04 -13.28 31.47
N ASN A 86 -29.07 -12.59 31.97
CA ASN A 86 -29.04 -11.87 33.26
C ASN A 86 -27.88 -10.87 33.41
N LYS A 87 -27.33 -10.38 32.31
CA LYS A 87 -26.26 -9.39 32.26
C LYS A 87 -26.61 -8.28 31.29
N CYS A 88 -26.07 -7.10 31.56
CA CYS A 88 -26.11 -5.99 30.63
C CYS A 88 -24.90 -6.08 29.69
N TRP A 89 -25.14 -6.10 28.38
CA TRP A 89 -24.11 -6.18 27.36
C TRP A 89 -23.94 -4.84 26.64
N ASP A 90 -22.70 -4.38 26.59
CA ASP A 90 -22.28 -3.21 25.85
C ASP A 90 -21.66 -3.62 24.51
N ALA A 91 -22.26 -3.18 23.41
CA ALA A 91 -21.84 -3.49 22.05
C ALA A 91 -21.00 -2.38 21.41
N GLU A 92 -20.68 -1.30 22.14
CA GLU A 92 -19.94 -0.16 21.58
C GLU A 92 -18.46 -0.45 21.30
N HIS A 93 -17.90 -1.55 21.78
CA HIS A 93 -16.50 -1.91 21.52
C HIS A 93 -16.35 -2.71 20.22
N SER A 94 -15.91 -2.01 19.17
CA SER A 94 -15.34 -2.63 17.97
C SER A 94 -13.83 -2.80 18.19
N LEU A 95 -13.22 -3.91 17.73
CA LEU A 95 -11.76 -4.04 17.81
C LEU A 95 -11.00 -3.07 16.89
N MET A 96 -11.70 -2.28 16.07
CA MET A 96 -11.08 -1.33 15.14
C MET A 96 -11.03 0.12 15.63
N PHE A 97 -11.76 0.49 16.69
CA PHE A 97 -11.74 1.84 17.29
C PHE A 97 -12.04 1.79 18.78
#